data_AF-A0A2V3XXW7-F1
#
_entry.id   AF-A0A2V3XXW7-F1
#
_cell.length_a   1.000
_cell.length_b   1.000
_cell.length_c   1.000
_cell.angle_alpha   90.00
_cell.angle_beta   90.00
_cell.angle_gamma   90.00
#
_symmetry.space_group_name_H-M   'P 1'
#
loop_
_entity.id
_entity.type
_entity.pdbx_description
1 polymer ?
#
loop_
_entity_poly.entity_id
_entity_poly.type
_entity_poly.pdbx_seq_one_letter_code
_entity_poly.pdbx_strand_id
1 'polypeptide(L)'
;MKVTGRILQKFPKAVCVIILCAFFKAVVYWALTPYLPMYLGKRLGISVENSGYLIGLGSLSGTIMSIFCGFLIDRRDKKKIFALSLSVMAVSYLIFPGMSNGFLILGVLMVTNIASSSLAIVTNAWFALVTFMSLFFSSVLPYDEAYQRVAYISALNAAIVMGLQYFVSAVIRKKTIMRWVRFAVGSMMAGLIILIFRSDLLWLTAAIVLLSFGEVAIVPAEYLFIIKITPKEQRGVYLGAQNMIVLGLSISPVLCGYLLKEATASVMFAVLCVILVFSLAFYQMEYSVSEKTETI
;
A
#
# COMPACT_ATOMS: atom_id res chain seq x y z
N MET A 1 -3.28 20.96 -36.85
CA MET A 1 -2.94 19.63 -36.28
C MET A 1 -1.45 19.36 -36.46
N LYS A 2 -0.65 19.42 -35.39
CA LYS A 2 0.72 18.89 -35.32
C LYS A 2 0.85 18.15 -33.99
N VAL A 3 0.44 16.87 -33.99
CA VAL A 3 0.58 15.96 -32.85
C VAL A 3 1.57 14.89 -33.29
N THR A 4 2.86 15.19 -33.23
CA THR A 4 3.94 14.21 -33.42
C THR A 4 5.27 14.83 -32.98
N GLY A 5 5.91 14.23 -31.97
CA GLY A 5 7.37 14.33 -31.83
C GLY A 5 8.00 14.92 -30.57
N ARG A 6 7.40 14.83 -29.36
CA ARG A 6 8.15 14.97 -28.09
C ARG A 6 7.55 14.10 -26.96
N ILE A 7 7.63 12.77 -27.10
CA ILE A 7 7.12 11.84 -26.07
C ILE A 7 8.15 11.59 -24.95
N LEU A 8 9.43 11.95 -25.14
CA LEU A 8 10.43 11.93 -24.05
C LEU A 8 11.01 13.32 -23.85
N GLN A 9 10.45 14.09 -22.92
CA GLN A 9 11.23 15.13 -22.27
C GLN A 9 12.42 14.45 -21.59
N LYS A 10 13.66 14.87 -21.94
CA LYS A 10 14.86 14.38 -21.26
C LYS A 10 14.76 14.75 -19.78
N PHE A 11 14.46 13.78 -18.94
CA PHE A 11 14.45 13.98 -17.49
C PHE A 11 15.85 14.41 -17.03
N PRO A 12 15.97 15.41 -16.13
CA PRO A 12 17.24 15.77 -15.52
C PRO A 12 17.90 14.55 -14.88
N LYS A 13 19.23 14.45 -14.90
CA LYS A 13 19.97 13.30 -14.32
C LYS A 13 19.55 12.98 -12.87
N ALA A 14 19.28 14.01 -12.07
CA ALA A 14 18.78 13.85 -10.70
C ALA A 14 17.44 13.12 -10.62
N VAL A 15 16.52 13.38 -11.55
CA VAL A 15 15.21 12.71 -11.62
C VAL A 15 15.40 11.24 -12.02
N CYS A 16 16.27 10.94 -12.98
CA CYS A 16 16.59 9.56 -13.35
C CYS A 16 17.17 8.77 -12.18
N VAL A 17 18.08 9.38 -11.39
CA VAL A 17 18.66 8.74 -10.20
C VAL A 17 17.59 8.47 -9.13
N ILE A 18 16.68 9.42 -8.88
CA ILE A 18 15.57 9.23 -7.93
C ILE A 18 14.63 8.11 -8.40
N ILE A 19 14.29 8.07 -9.68
CA ILE A 19 13.44 7.02 -10.26
C ILE A 19 14.13 5.66 -10.13
N LEU A 20 15.43 5.58 -10.39
CA LEU A 20 16.21 4.35 -10.26
C LEU A 20 16.28 3.87 -8.80
N CYS A 21 16.52 4.78 -7.84
CA CYS A 21 16.46 4.47 -6.41
C CYS A 21 15.07 4.01 -5.98
N ALA A 22 14.01 4.68 -6.46
CA ALA A 22 12.63 4.31 -6.17
C ALA A 22 12.30 2.91 -6.73
N PHE A 23 12.79 2.59 -7.93
CA PHE A 23 12.66 1.27 -8.53
C PHE A 23 13.31 0.17 -7.67
N PHE A 24 14.58 0.32 -7.31
CA PHE A 24 15.27 -0.67 -6.48
C PHE A 24 14.63 -0.80 -5.08
N LYS A 25 14.21 0.32 -4.48
CA LYS A 25 13.45 0.32 -3.23
C LYS A 25 12.15 -0.46 -3.37
N ALA A 26 11.41 -0.23 -4.47
CA ALA A 26 10.16 -0.91 -4.74
C ALA A 26 10.37 -2.43 -4.88
N VAL A 27 11.40 -2.88 -5.61
CA VAL A 27 11.72 -4.31 -5.75
C VAL A 27 11.94 -4.98 -4.39
N VAL A 28 12.77 -4.38 -3.52
CA VAL A 28 13.05 -4.92 -2.18
C VAL A 28 11.78 -4.92 -1.31
N TYR A 29 11.04 -3.81 -1.30
CA TYR A 29 9.85 -3.65 -0.48
C TYR A 29 8.73 -4.62 -0.89
N TRP A 30 8.45 -4.74 -2.20
CA TRP A 30 7.40 -5.60 -2.74
C TRP A 30 7.75 -7.09 -2.70
N ALA A 31 9.03 -7.45 -2.69
CA ALA A 31 9.46 -8.84 -2.49
C ALA A 31 9.29 -9.28 -1.03
N LEU A 32 9.55 -8.38 -0.06
CA LEU A 32 9.52 -8.71 1.37
C LEU A 32 8.11 -8.75 1.97
N THR A 33 7.19 -7.93 1.45
CA THR A 33 5.81 -7.83 1.94
C THR A 33 5.06 -9.15 1.98
N PRO A 34 4.98 -9.91 0.88
CA PRO A 34 4.29 -11.19 0.87
C PRO A 34 5.04 -12.26 1.68
N TYR A 35 6.36 -12.15 1.74
CA TYR A 35 7.21 -13.15 2.37
C TYR A 35 7.11 -13.12 3.90
N LEU A 36 6.97 -11.93 4.49
CA LEU A 36 7.03 -11.74 5.93
C LEU A 36 5.96 -12.55 6.69
N PRO A 37 4.64 -12.46 6.39
CA PRO A 37 3.62 -13.30 7.03
C PRO A 37 3.90 -14.81 6.91
N MET A 38 4.38 -15.24 5.75
CA MET A 38 4.62 -16.65 5.46
C MET A 38 5.85 -17.19 6.18
N TYR A 39 6.88 -16.36 6.33
CA TYR A 39 8.08 -16.67 7.10
C TYR A 39 7.76 -16.83 8.60
N LEU A 40 6.92 -15.94 9.16
CA LEU A 40 6.46 -16.04 10.55
C LEU A 40 5.69 -17.35 10.78
N GLY A 41 4.80 -17.72 9.85
CA GLY A 41 4.05 -18.97 9.93
C GLY A 41 4.93 -20.21 9.75
N LYS A 42 5.65 -20.32 8.62
CA LYS A 42 6.36 -21.54 8.23
C LYS A 42 7.59 -21.83 9.08
N ARG A 43 8.41 -20.81 9.39
CA ARG A 43 9.71 -20.99 10.05
C ARG A 43 9.62 -20.84 11.56
N LEU A 44 8.74 -19.97 12.04
CA LEU A 44 8.62 -19.66 13.47
C LEU A 44 7.38 -20.26 14.13
N GLY A 45 6.49 -20.90 13.35
CA GLY A 45 5.26 -21.51 13.87
C GLY A 45 4.28 -20.49 14.44
N ILE A 46 4.40 -19.21 14.08
CA ILE A 46 3.55 -18.15 14.60
C ILE A 46 2.20 -18.24 13.89
N SER A 47 1.11 -18.26 14.66
CA SER A 47 -0.25 -18.31 14.11
C SER A 47 -0.53 -17.13 13.18
N VAL A 48 -1.51 -17.29 12.28
CA VAL A 48 -1.93 -16.24 11.33
C VAL A 48 -2.40 -14.99 12.06
N GLU A 49 -3.15 -15.15 13.15
CA GLU A 49 -3.58 -14.04 14.03
C GLU A 49 -2.38 -13.28 14.59
N ASN A 50 -1.44 -13.98 15.22
CA ASN A 50 -0.26 -13.36 15.84
C ASN A 50 0.66 -12.72 14.81
N SER A 51 0.73 -13.29 13.60
CA SER A 51 1.43 -12.70 12.47
C SER A 51 0.77 -11.38 12.04
N GLY A 52 -0.56 -11.32 12.01
CA GLY A 52 -1.33 -10.10 11.78
C GLY A 52 -1.06 -9.03 12.84
N TYR A 53 -1.02 -9.39 14.12
CA TYR A 53 -0.67 -8.48 15.22
C TYR A 53 0.76 -7.95 15.11
N LEU A 54 1.74 -8.83 14.88
CA LEU A 54 3.14 -8.43 14.76
C LEU A 54 3.37 -7.44 13.62
N ILE A 55 2.76 -7.70 12.47
CA ILE A 55 2.92 -6.83 11.30
C ILE A 55 2.19 -5.51 11.50
N GLY A 56 0.94 -5.53 11.97
CA GLY A 56 0.17 -4.32 12.19
C GLY A 56 0.75 -3.41 13.27
N LEU A 57 1.17 -3.97 14.42
CA LEU A 57 1.82 -3.19 15.48
C LEU A 57 3.16 -2.61 15.01
N GLY A 58 3.92 -3.37 14.21
CA GLY A 58 5.17 -2.89 13.61
C GLY A 58 4.96 -1.72 12.65
N SER A 59 3.86 -1.69 11.90
CA SER A 59 3.53 -0.59 10.98
C SER A 59 3.01 0.67 11.70
N LEU A 60 2.30 0.52 12.82
CA LEU A 60 1.82 1.67 13.63
C LEU A 60 2.97 2.54 14.16
N SER A 61 4.09 1.93 14.56
CA SER A 61 5.25 2.70 15.03
C SER A 61 5.84 3.58 13.93
N GLY A 62 5.77 3.15 12.67
CA GLY A 62 6.15 3.96 11.52
C GLY A 62 5.24 5.18 11.36
N THR A 63 3.91 5.00 11.50
CA THR A 63 2.96 6.12 11.38
C THR A 63 3.21 7.21 12.42
N ILE A 64 3.34 6.82 13.69
CA ILE A 64 3.60 7.76 14.78
C ILE A 64 4.92 8.51 14.52
N MET A 65 5.96 7.78 14.12
CA MET A 65 7.27 8.37 13.88
C MET A 65 7.33 9.22 12.60
N SER A 66 6.47 8.98 11.60
CA SER A 66 6.43 9.76 10.36
C SER A 66 6.18 11.25 10.60
N ILE A 67 5.36 11.59 11.61
CA ILE A 67 5.06 12.97 12.02
C ILE A 67 6.33 13.64 12.58
N PHE A 68 7.08 12.93 13.43
CA PHE A 68 8.33 13.42 14.02
C PHE A 68 9.48 13.48 13.02
N CYS A 69 9.62 12.48 12.15
CA CYS A 69 10.63 12.45 11.09
C CYS A 69 10.44 13.58 10.07
N GLY A 70 9.19 13.92 9.72
CA GLY A 70 8.90 15.08 8.86
C GLY A 70 9.48 16.37 9.44
N PHE A 71 9.25 16.63 10.72
CA PHE A 71 9.82 17.77 11.43
C PHE A 71 11.36 17.73 11.53
N LEU A 72 11.94 16.54 11.70
CA LEU A 72 13.40 16.36 11.78
C LEU A 72 14.08 16.65 10.44
N ILE A 73 13.49 16.22 9.32
CA ILE A 73 13.97 16.43 7.94
C ILE A 73 13.96 17.92 7.56
N ASP A 74 13.03 18.69 8.12
CA ASP A 74 12.95 20.14 7.86
C ASP A 74 14.02 20.94 8.58
N ARG A 75 14.61 20.41 9.66
CA ARG A 75 15.59 21.10 10.50
C ARG A 75 17.03 20.60 10.37
N ARG A 76 17.24 19.47 9.70
CA ARG A 76 18.54 18.78 9.59
C ARG A 76 18.89 18.51 8.14
N ASP A 77 20.15 18.15 7.90
CA ASP A 77 20.62 17.78 6.57
C ASP A 77 19.90 16.51 6.06
N LYS A 78 19.07 16.70 5.04
CA LYS A 78 18.25 15.65 4.41
C LYS A 78 19.12 14.49 3.92
N LYS A 79 20.32 14.74 3.39
CA LYS A 79 21.20 13.67 2.89
C LYS A 79 21.66 12.75 4.01
N LYS A 80 21.97 13.31 5.18
CA LYS A 80 22.40 12.54 6.36
C LYS A 80 21.26 11.71 6.94
N ILE A 81 20.05 12.25 6.99
CA ILE A 81 18.86 11.51 7.48
C ILE A 81 18.53 10.35 6.54
N PHE A 82 18.56 10.57 5.22
CA PHE A 82 18.34 9.52 4.24
C PHE A 82 19.40 8.42 4.33
N ALA A 83 20.69 8.79 4.41
CA ALA A 83 21.78 7.83 4.55
C ALA A 83 21.68 7.01 5.84
N LEU A 84 21.39 7.65 6.97
CA LEU A 84 21.18 6.96 8.25
C LEU A 84 20.01 5.98 8.17
N SER A 85 18.88 6.39 7.59
CA SER A 85 17.69 5.56 7.46
C SER A 85 17.94 4.32 6.59
N LEU A 86 18.65 4.51 5.47
CA LEU A 86 19.10 3.41 4.60
C LEU A 86 20.01 2.43 5.33
N SER A 87 20.99 2.93 6.09
CA SER A 87 21.90 2.09 6.88
C SER A 87 21.17 1.29 7.95
N VAL A 88 20.24 1.90 8.68
CA VAL A 88 19.43 1.22 9.70
C VAL A 88 18.56 0.12 9.07
N MET A 89 17.95 0.38 7.91
CA MET A 89 17.17 -0.62 7.19
C MET A 89 18.04 -1.80 6.72
N ALA A 90 19.22 -1.51 6.16
CA ALA A 90 20.13 -2.56 5.70
C ALA A 90 20.57 -3.49 6.84
N VAL A 91 20.96 -2.92 7.99
CA VAL A 91 21.34 -3.69 9.18
C VAL A 91 20.16 -4.50 9.70
N SER A 92 18.97 -3.90 9.76
CA SER A 92 17.74 -4.58 10.22
C SER A 92 17.43 -5.82 9.36
N TYR A 93 17.56 -5.71 8.03
CA TYR A 93 17.35 -6.84 7.12
C TYR A 93 18.44 -7.91 7.22
N LEU A 94 19.67 -7.57 7.57
CA LEU A 94 20.75 -8.55 7.77
C LEU A 94 20.55 -9.37 9.05
N ILE A 95 20.02 -8.76 10.10
CA ILE A 95 19.79 -9.43 11.40
C ILE A 95 18.53 -10.31 11.35
N PHE A 96 17.53 -9.92 10.55
CA PHE A 96 16.21 -10.56 10.49
C PHE A 96 16.21 -12.10 10.34
N PRO A 97 17.04 -12.72 9.47
CA PRO A 97 17.06 -14.18 9.29
C PRO A 97 17.63 -14.95 10.49
N GLY A 98 18.36 -14.29 11.40
CA GLY A 98 18.91 -14.93 12.60
C GLY A 98 17.92 -14.98 13.76
N MET A 99 16.77 -14.32 13.65
CA MET A 99 15.83 -14.16 14.75
C MET A 99 14.83 -15.30 14.84
N SER A 100 14.69 -15.87 16.04
CA SER A 100 13.70 -16.89 16.38
C SER A 100 12.62 -16.41 17.36
N ASN A 101 12.83 -15.25 18.01
CA ASN A 101 11.91 -14.71 19.02
C ASN A 101 10.99 -13.64 18.40
N GLY A 102 9.67 -13.84 18.51
CA GLY A 102 8.64 -12.93 17.99
C GLY A 102 8.75 -11.49 18.52
N PHE A 103 9.18 -11.28 19.76
CA PHE A 103 9.37 -9.93 20.32
C PHE A 103 10.56 -9.20 19.71
N LEU A 104 11.66 -9.92 19.41
CA LEU A 104 12.82 -9.35 18.73
C LEU A 104 12.49 -8.99 17.28
N ILE A 105 11.70 -9.83 16.63
CA ILE A 105 11.18 -9.59 15.27
C ILE A 105 10.29 -8.35 15.26
N LEU A 106 9.37 -8.21 16.23
CA LEU A 106 8.57 -7.00 16.39
C LEU A 106 9.46 -5.76 16.53
N GLY A 107 10.48 -5.82 17.39
CA GLY A 107 11.43 -4.73 17.58
C GLY A 107 12.13 -4.32 16.28
N VAL A 108 12.62 -5.28 15.50
CA VAL A 108 13.28 -5.01 14.21
C VAL A 108 12.28 -4.47 13.17
N LEU A 109 11.06 -4.99 13.13
CA LEU A 109 10.01 -4.46 12.26
C LEU A 109 9.65 -3.02 12.62
N MET A 110 9.57 -2.68 13.91
CA MET A 110 9.31 -1.31 14.36
C MET A 110 10.45 -0.37 13.94
N VAL A 111 11.70 -0.77 14.17
CA VAL A 111 12.90 0.00 13.76
C VAL A 111 12.94 0.20 12.24
N THR A 112 12.62 -0.84 11.46
CA THR A 112 12.58 -0.79 9.99
C THR A 112 11.46 0.12 9.50
N ASN A 113 10.27 0.05 10.09
CA ASN A 113 9.14 0.90 9.74
C ASN A 113 9.44 2.37 10.07
N ILE A 114 10.02 2.65 11.24
CA ILE A 114 10.49 3.99 11.65
C ILE A 114 11.50 4.54 10.62
N ALA A 115 12.51 3.74 10.26
CA ALA A 115 13.52 4.15 9.28
C ALA A 115 12.92 4.35 7.88
N SER A 116 11.94 3.55 7.48
CA SER A 116 11.26 3.70 6.19
C SER A 116 10.33 4.93 6.12
N SER A 117 9.86 5.42 7.26
CA SER A 117 8.93 6.55 7.37
C SER A 117 9.56 7.88 6.98
N SER A 118 10.89 8.00 7.04
CA SER A 118 11.64 9.14 6.50
C SER A 118 11.77 9.12 4.97
N LEU A 119 11.50 7.96 4.33
CA LEU A 119 11.75 7.67 2.92
C LEU A 119 10.47 7.53 2.05
N ALA A 120 9.28 7.54 2.65
CA ALA A 120 8.05 7.16 1.96
C ALA A 120 6.91 8.18 2.14
N ILE A 121 6.51 8.81 1.03
CA ILE A 121 5.22 9.50 0.85
C ILE A 121 4.36 8.79 -0.23
N VAL A 122 4.80 7.68 -0.86
CA VAL A 122 4.10 7.13 -2.05
C VAL A 122 4.01 5.61 -2.13
N THR A 123 3.41 4.87 -1.19
CA THR A 123 3.20 3.40 -1.41
C THR A 123 2.16 2.71 -0.51
N ASN A 124 0.93 3.22 -0.35
CA ASN A 124 0.14 2.86 0.85
C ASN A 124 -1.27 2.22 0.70
N ALA A 125 -1.59 1.45 -0.35
CA ALA A 125 -2.80 0.60 -0.35
C ALA A 125 -2.51 -0.88 -0.60
N TRP A 126 -1.57 -1.18 -1.50
CA TRP A 126 -1.21 -2.54 -1.87
C TRP A 126 -0.48 -3.32 -0.77
N PHE A 127 0.28 -2.65 0.10
CA PHE A 127 0.92 -3.29 1.27
C PHE A 127 -0.08 -4.05 2.14
N ALA A 128 -1.24 -3.44 2.41
CA ALA A 128 -2.30 -4.05 3.21
C ALA A 128 -2.90 -5.26 2.51
N LEU A 129 -3.15 -5.16 1.20
CA LEU A 129 -3.79 -6.21 0.40
C LEU A 129 -2.87 -7.43 0.27
N VAL A 130 -1.57 -7.26 0.03
CA VAL A 130 -0.60 -8.38 -0.07
C VAL A 130 -0.37 -9.04 1.28
N THR A 131 -0.19 -8.25 2.33
CA THR A 131 -0.01 -8.78 3.69
C THR A 131 -1.22 -9.61 4.09
N PHE A 132 -2.41 -9.09 3.80
CA PHE A 132 -3.67 -9.79 4.00
C PHE A 132 -3.74 -11.10 3.20
N MET A 133 -3.52 -11.07 1.88
CA MET A 133 -3.59 -12.29 1.04
C MET A 133 -2.59 -13.36 1.50
N SER A 134 -1.43 -12.93 1.98
CA SER A 134 -0.41 -13.83 2.53
C SER A 134 -0.87 -14.50 3.82
N LEU A 135 -1.49 -13.74 4.73
CA LEU A 135 -2.11 -14.28 5.94
C LEU A 135 -3.25 -15.25 5.60
N PHE A 136 -4.11 -14.89 4.64
CA PHE A 136 -5.20 -15.74 4.18
C PHE A 136 -4.68 -17.05 3.60
N PHE A 137 -3.79 -17.04 2.61
CA PHE A 137 -3.29 -18.28 2.01
C PHE A 137 -2.54 -19.16 3.00
N SER A 138 -1.80 -18.58 3.95
CA SER A 138 -1.19 -19.33 5.05
C SER A 138 -2.19 -19.94 6.03
N SER A 139 -3.44 -19.46 6.08
CA SER A 139 -4.50 -20.01 6.94
C SER A 139 -5.26 -21.18 6.31
N VAL A 140 -5.39 -21.21 4.98
CA VAL A 140 -6.23 -22.18 4.25
C VAL A 140 -5.45 -23.19 3.41
N LEU A 141 -4.16 -22.98 3.15
CA LEU A 141 -3.34 -23.87 2.32
C LEU A 141 -2.04 -24.29 3.03
N PRO A 142 -1.46 -25.45 2.64
CA PRO A 142 -0.08 -25.79 2.98
C PRO A 142 0.88 -24.66 2.55
N TYR A 143 1.89 -24.36 3.37
CA TYR A 143 2.75 -23.20 3.17
C TYR A 143 3.43 -23.11 1.80
N ASP A 144 3.79 -24.24 1.17
CA ASP A 144 4.44 -24.24 -0.14
C ASP A 144 3.48 -23.83 -1.27
N GLU A 145 2.24 -24.32 -1.24
CA GLU A 145 1.20 -23.89 -2.18
C GLU A 145 0.76 -22.45 -1.91
N ALA A 146 0.61 -22.07 -0.63
CA ALA A 146 0.32 -20.71 -0.24
C ALA A 146 1.36 -19.75 -0.83
N TYR A 147 2.65 -20.08 -0.68
CA TYR A 147 3.76 -19.27 -1.17
C TYR A 147 3.70 -19.07 -2.69
N GLN A 148 3.45 -20.14 -3.44
CA GLN A 148 3.32 -20.04 -4.89
C GLN A 148 2.13 -19.17 -5.31
N ARG A 149 0.97 -19.28 -4.65
CA ARG A 149 -0.20 -18.45 -4.96
C ARG A 149 0.03 -16.98 -4.65
N VAL A 150 0.65 -16.67 -3.51
CA VAL A 150 0.99 -15.30 -3.12
C VAL A 150 2.02 -14.69 -4.07
N ALA A 151 3.06 -15.43 -4.44
CA ALA A 151 4.07 -14.98 -5.39
C ALA A 151 3.45 -14.69 -6.78
N TYR A 152 2.58 -15.59 -7.26
CA TYR A 152 1.85 -15.41 -8.52
C TYR A 152 0.98 -14.16 -8.51
N ILE A 153 0.16 -13.97 -7.48
CA ILE A 153 -0.72 -12.80 -7.33
C ILE A 153 0.08 -11.50 -7.24
N SER A 154 1.17 -11.52 -6.47
CA SER A 154 2.06 -10.37 -6.31
C SER A 154 2.67 -9.95 -7.65
N ALA A 155 3.14 -10.92 -8.43
CA ALA A 155 3.70 -10.66 -9.76
C ALA A 155 2.64 -10.14 -10.74
N LEU A 156 1.44 -10.73 -10.74
CA LEU A 156 0.35 -10.32 -11.62
C LEU A 156 -0.07 -8.87 -11.35
N ASN A 157 -0.27 -8.50 -10.08
CA ASN A 157 -0.64 -7.13 -9.77
C ASN A 157 0.47 -6.15 -10.14
N ALA A 158 1.73 -6.47 -9.79
CA ALA A 158 2.87 -5.63 -10.09
C ALA A 158 2.95 -5.32 -11.60
N ALA A 159 2.71 -6.31 -12.46
CA ALA A 159 2.66 -6.13 -13.90
C ALA A 159 1.53 -5.18 -14.35
N ILE A 160 0.31 -5.36 -13.81
CA ILE A 160 -0.85 -4.53 -14.17
C ILE A 160 -0.66 -3.10 -13.70
N VAL A 161 -0.32 -2.91 -12.42
CA VAL A 161 -0.17 -1.59 -11.81
C VAL A 161 0.96 -0.85 -12.51
N MET A 162 2.18 -1.40 -12.59
CA MET A 162 3.28 -0.69 -13.26
C MET A 162 3.00 -0.43 -14.75
N GLY A 163 2.34 -1.37 -15.42
CA GLY A 163 2.01 -1.24 -16.84
C GLY A 163 0.98 -0.16 -17.12
N LEU A 164 -0.03 0.01 -16.25
CA LEU A 164 -1.17 0.90 -16.49
C LEU A 164 -1.15 2.21 -15.70
N GLN A 165 -0.39 2.29 -14.60
CA GLN A 165 -0.35 3.47 -13.72
C GLN A 165 -0.05 4.75 -14.49
N TYR A 166 0.95 4.71 -15.37
CA TYR A 166 1.34 5.86 -16.16
C TYR A 166 0.22 6.31 -17.11
N PHE A 167 -0.42 5.37 -17.81
CA PHE A 167 -1.47 5.70 -18.76
C PHE A 167 -2.73 6.22 -18.07
N VAL A 168 -3.18 5.56 -17.01
CA VAL A 168 -4.40 5.95 -16.28
C VAL A 168 -4.20 7.29 -15.58
N SER A 169 -3.04 7.53 -14.96
CA SER A 169 -2.73 8.83 -14.36
C SER A 169 -2.71 9.97 -15.39
N ALA A 170 -2.29 9.70 -16.63
CA ALA A 170 -2.32 10.69 -17.72
C ALA A 170 -3.74 11.02 -18.22
N VAL A 171 -4.70 10.10 -18.06
CA VAL A 171 -6.09 10.28 -18.54
C VAL A 171 -7.00 10.92 -17.48
N ILE A 172 -6.68 10.76 -16.19
CA ILE A 172 -7.48 11.31 -15.10
C ILE A 172 -7.41 12.84 -15.12
N ARG A 173 -8.55 13.46 -15.42
CA ARG A 173 -8.75 14.91 -15.40
C ARG A 173 -9.60 15.33 -14.22
N LYS A 174 -9.43 16.57 -13.77
CA LYS A 174 -10.16 17.20 -12.65
C LYS A 174 -11.68 17.00 -12.74
N LYS A 175 -12.29 17.25 -13.89
CA LYS A 175 -13.74 17.13 -14.11
C LYS A 175 -14.24 15.68 -14.05
N THR A 176 -13.37 14.71 -14.31
CA THR A 176 -13.72 13.28 -14.38
C THR A 176 -13.32 12.49 -13.14
N ILE A 177 -12.69 13.12 -12.15
CA ILE A 177 -12.09 12.43 -10.99
C ILE A 177 -13.09 11.52 -10.27
N MET A 178 -14.32 12.01 -10.01
CA MET A 178 -15.35 11.24 -9.31
C MET A 178 -15.84 10.03 -10.13
N ARG A 179 -15.80 10.11 -11.47
CA ARG A 179 -16.14 8.96 -12.33
C ARG A 179 -15.07 7.87 -12.20
N TRP A 180 -13.80 8.25 -12.15
CA TRP A 180 -12.69 7.33 -11.93
C TRP A 180 -12.68 6.73 -10.53
N VAL A 181 -13.01 7.49 -9.49
CA VAL A 181 -13.18 6.95 -8.13
C VAL A 181 -14.31 5.93 -8.07
N ARG A 182 -15.47 6.24 -8.65
CA ARG A 182 -16.60 5.30 -8.70
C ARG A 182 -16.24 4.02 -9.47
N PHE A 183 -15.55 4.16 -10.59
CA PHE A 183 -15.02 3.01 -11.34
C PHE A 183 -14.04 2.20 -10.49
N ALA A 184 -13.11 2.87 -9.79
CA ALA A 184 -12.11 2.24 -8.97
C ALA A 184 -12.75 1.40 -7.86
N VAL A 185 -13.60 2.02 -7.05
CA VAL A 185 -14.30 1.34 -5.94
C VAL A 185 -15.19 0.22 -6.47
N GLY A 186 -15.90 0.44 -7.59
CA GLY A 186 -16.72 -0.60 -8.22
C GLY A 186 -15.91 -1.81 -8.68
N SER A 187 -14.74 -1.58 -9.27
CA SER A 187 -13.81 -2.65 -9.68
C SER A 187 -13.28 -3.42 -8.48
N MET A 188 -12.86 -2.73 -7.41
CA MET A 188 -12.39 -3.38 -6.18
C MET A 188 -13.50 -4.19 -5.50
N MET A 189 -14.71 -3.65 -5.44
CA MET A 189 -15.89 -4.31 -4.92
C MET A 189 -16.18 -5.62 -5.67
N ALA A 190 -16.17 -5.58 -7.00
CA ALA A 190 -16.37 -6.77 -7.82
C ALA A 190 -15.32 -7.84 -7.55
N GLY A 191 -14.05 -7.44 -7.42
CA GLY A 191 -12.96 -8.35 -7.06
C GLY A 191 -13.16 -8.99 -5.68
N LEU A 192 -13.53 -8.22 -4.66
CA LEU A 192 -13.83 -8.76 -3.32
C LEU A 192 -15.05 -9.69 -3.32
N ILE A 193 -16.11 -9.34 -4.05
CA ILE A 193 -17.32 -10.18 -4.16
C ILE A 193 -17.00 -11.54 -4.77
N ILE A 194 -16.15 -11.61 -5.80
CA ILE A 194 -15.70 -12.90 -6.36
C ILE A 194 -15.06 -13.75 -5.27
N LEU A 195 -14.19 -13.16 -4.44
CA LEU A 195 -13.47 -13.85 -3.37
C LEU A 195 -14.37 -14.32 -2.21
N ILE A 196 -15.57 -13.74 -2.05
CA ILE A 196 -16.56 -14.23 -1.08
C ILE A 196 -17.05 -15.64 -1.45
N PHE A 197 -17.22 -15.91 -2.75
CA PHE A 197 -17.87 -17.13 -3.26
C PHE A 197 -16.90 -18.17 -3.82
N ARG A 198 -15.78 -17.71 -4.40
CA ARG A 198 -14.84 -18.56 -5.14
C ARG A 198 -13.40 -18.09 -4.91
N SER A 199 -12.53 -19.04 -4.60
CA SER A 199 -11.09 -18.82 -4.38
C SER A 199 -10.21 -19.73 -5.25
N ASP A 200 -10.79 -20.39 -6.25
CA ASP A 200 -10.06 -21.16 -7.26
C ASP A 200 -9.12 -20.26 -8.07
N LEU A 201 -8.03 -20.83 -8.60
CA LEU A 201 -6.98 -20.06 -9.27
C LEU A 201 -7.52 -19.11 -10.35
N LEU A 202 -8.49 -19.56 -11.16
CA LEU A 202 -9.10 -18.72 -12.21
C LEU A 202 -9.87 -17.53 -11.63
N TRP A 203 -10.70 -17.76 -10.62
CA TRP A 203 -11.51 -16.70 -9.98
C TRP A 203 -10.65 -15.76 -9.14
N LEU A 204 -9.59 -16.30 -8.54
CA LEU A 204 -8.57 -15.55 -7.83
C LEU A 204 -7.80 -14.62 -8.77
N THR A 205 -7.39 -15.10 -9.94
CA THR A 205 -6.78 -14.26 -10.99
C THR A 205 -7.72 -13.16 -11.42
N ALA A 206 -9.00 -13.48 -11.68
CA ALA A 206 -10.00 -12.48 -12.07
C ALA A 206 -10.22 -11.42 -10.97
N ALA A 207 -10.31 -11.84 -9.71
CA ALA A 207 -10.47 -10.94 -8.57
C ALA A 207 -9.28 -10.00 -8.42
N ILE A 208 -8.06 -10.50 -8.55
CA ILE A 208 -6.85 -9.68 -8.47
C ILE A 208 -6.79 -8.68 -9.60
N VAL A 209 -7.09 -9.08 -10.85
CA VAL A 209 -7.14 -8.14 -11.98
C VAL A 209 -8.12 -6.99 -11.72
N LEU A 210 -9.30 -7.30 -11.18
CA LEU A 210 -10.31 -6.29 -10.84
C LEU A 210 -9.85 -5.37 -9.69
N LEU A 211 -9.22 -5.93 -8.66
CA LEU A 211 -8.63 -5.16 -7.56
C LEU A 211 -7.51 -4.24 -8.07
N SER A 212 -6.66 -4.73 -8.97
CA SER A 212 -5.57 -3.99 -9.61
C SER A 212 -6.07 -2.79 -10.40
N PHE A 213 -7.12 -2.95 -11.22
CA PHE A 213 -7.69 -1.82 -11.95
C PHE A 213 -8.25 -0.74 -11.03
N GLY A 214 -8.82 -1.15 -9.90
CA GLY A 214 -9.25 -0.23 -8.86
C GLY A 214 -8.09 0.56 -8.27
N GLU A 215 -7.02 -0.14 -7.89
CA GLU A 215 -5.80 0.46 -7.36
C GLU A 215 -5.19 1.49 -8.33
N VAL A 216 -5.07 1.11 -9.61
CA VAL A 216 -4.48 1.96 -10.65
C VAL A 216 -5.20 3.29 -10.80
N ALA A 217 -6.53 3.30 -10.63
CA ALA A 217 -7.34 4.50 -10.77
C ALA A 217 -7.44 5.33 -9.48
N ILE A 218 -7.45 4.69 -8.30
CA ILE A 218 -7.66 5.39 -7.03
C ILE A 218 -6.41 6.15 -6.57
N VAL A 219 -5.23 5.57 -6.74
CA VAL A 219 -3.95 6.17 -6.31
C VAL A 219 -3.73 7.57 -6.92
N PRO A 220 -3.80 7.78 -8.24
CA PRO A 220 -3.63 9.12 -8.82
C PRO A 220 -4.80 10.06 -8.49
N ALA A 221 -6.01 9.53 -8.29
CA ALA A 221 -7.17 10.34 -7.89
C ALA A 221 -6.97 10.91 -6.47
N GLU A 222 -6.52 10.10 -5.52
CA GLU A 222 -6.22 10.51 -4.13
C GLU A 222 -5.24 11.69 -4.08
N TYR A 223 -4.10 11.58 -4.78
CA TYR A 223 -3.12 12.68 -4.83
C TYR A 223 -3.72 13.95 -5.43
N LEU A 224 -4.57 13.82 -6.44
CA LEU A 224 -5.17 14.98 -7.11
C LEU A 224 -6.20 15.69 -6.22
N PHE A 225 -6.95 14.96 -5.39
CA PHE A 225 -7.86 15.53 -4.39
C PHE A 225 -7.11 16.39 -3.38
N ILE A 226 -6.05 15.85 -2.80
CA ILE A 226 -5.23 16.56 -1.81
C ILE A 226 -4.64 17.83 -2.42
N ILE A 227 -4.07 17.74 -3.63
CA ILE A 227 -3.48 18.90 -4.30
C ILE A 227 -4.55 19.96 -4.65
N LYS A 228 -5.80 19.55 -4.90
CA LYS A 228 -6.92 20.47 -5.20
C LYS A 228 -7.25 21.35 -4.01
N ILE A 229 -7.32 20.77 -2.81
CA ILE A 229 -7.71 21.48 -1.59
C ILE A 229 -6.55 22.24 -0.93
N THR A 230 -5.31 21.93 -1.30
CA THR A 230 -4.14 22.44 -0.59
C THR A 230 -3.54 23.71 -1.21
N PRO A 231 -3.41 24.83 -0.46
CA PRO A 231 -2.65 26.01 -0.86
C PRO A 231 -1.20 25.67 -1.21
N LYS A 232 -0.60 26.36 -2.19
CA LYS A 232 0.74 26.03 -2.71
C LYS A 232 1.81 25.99 -1.62
N GLU A 233 1.66 26.83 -0.61
CA GLU A 233 2.58 27.05 0.50
C GLU A 233 2.49 25.94 1.57
N GLN A 234 1.37 25.21 1.64
CA GLN A 234 1.09 24.20 2.69
C GLN A 234 1.07 22.76 2.16
N ARG A 235 1.44 22.54 0.88
CA ARG A 235 1.42 21.21 0.24
C ARG A 235 2.18 20.14 1.03
N GLY A 236 3.31 20.49 1.63
CA GLY A 236 4.07 19.55 2.46
C GLY A 236 3.30 19.06 3.70
N VAL A 237 2.51 19.92 4.34
CA VAL A 237 1.73 19.59 5.54
C VAL A 237 0.56 18.67 5.20
N TYR A 238 -0.17 18.93 4.12
CA TYR A 238 -1.29 18.09 3.70
C TYR A 238 -0.83 16.75 3.09
N LEU A 239 0.26 16.74 2.32
CA LEU A 239 0.90 15.50 1.88
C LEU A 239 1.50 14.73 3.07
N GLY A 240 1.90 15.42 4.14
CA GLY A 240 2.26 14.81 5.42
C GLY A 240 1.05 14.24 6.16
N ALA A 241 -0.09 14.92 6.16
CA ALA A 241 -1.35 14.41 6.73
C ALA A 241 -1.88 13.19 5.96
N GLN A 242 -1.60 13.09 4.65
CA GLN A 242 -1.87 11.89 3.85
C GLN A 242 -1.19 10.62 4.42
N ASN A 243 -0.11 10.74 5.21
CA ASN A 243 0.49 9.58 5.87
C ASN A 243 -0.46 8.90 6.89
N MET A 244 -1.63 9.47 7.21
CA MET A 244 -2.68 8.75 7.93
C MET A 244 -3.15 7.47 7.21
N ILE A 245 -2.92 7.34 5.90
CA ILE A 245 -3.13 6.07 5.18
C ILE A 245 -2.33 4.92 5.84
N VAL A 246 -1.16 5.19 6.44
CA VAL A 246 -0.36 4.18 7.14
C VAL A 246 -1.08 3.61 8.36
N LEU A 247 -1.99 4.36 9.00
CA LEU A 247 -2.85 3.81 10.05
C LEU A 247 -3.78 2.72 9.49
N GLY A 248 -4.41 2.99 8.33
CA GLY A 248 -5.23 2.01 7.63
C GLY A 248 -4.43 0.75 7.25
N LEU A 249 -3.20 0.94 6.77
CA LEU A 249 -2.29 -0.17 6.49
C LEU A 249 -1.96 -1.02 7.71
N SER A 250 -1.87 -0.41 8.87
CA SER A 250 -1.50 -1.09 10.10
C SER A 250 -2.68 -1.82 10.75
N ILE A 251 -3.87 -1.21 10.67
CA ILE A 251 -5.12 -1.81 11.19
C ILE A 251 -5.55 -3.00 10.32
N SER A 252 -5.30 -2.97 9.01
CA SER A 252 -5.76 -4.00 8.09
C SER A 252 -5.26 -5.42 8.42
N PRO A 253 -3.96 -5.71 8.62
CA PRO A 253 -3.48 -7.04 9.00
C PRO A 253 -4.00 -7.53 10.35
N VAL A 254 -4.21 -6.61 11.30
CA VAL A 254 -4.79 -6.90 12.63
C VAL A 254 -6.25 -7.33 12.47
N LEU A 255 -7.04 -6.52 11.76
CA LEU A 255 -8.44 -6.80 11.48
C LEU A 255 -8.61 -8.12 10.72
N CYS A 256 -7.84 -8.32 9.65
CA CYS A 256 -7.93 -9.53 8.84
C CYS A 256 -7.43 -10.77 9.58
N GLY A 257 -6.32 -10.67 10.32
CA GLY A 257 -5.79 -11.77 11.14
C GLY A 257 -6.77 -12.20 12.22
N TYR A 258 -7.44 -11.25 12.87
CA TYR A 258 -8.51 -11.53 13.83
C TYR A 258 -9.74 -12.16 13.18
N LEU A 259 -10.23 -11.58 12.08
CA LEU A 259 -11.41 -12.11 11.36
C LEU A 259 -11.17 -13.51 10.78
N LEU A 260 -9.94 -13.83 10.36
CA LEU A 260 -9.59 -15.18 9.89
C LEU A 260 -9.52 -16.22 11.02
N LYS A 261 -9.36 -15.79 12.26
CA LYS A 261 -9.39 -16.67 13.43
C LYS A 261 -10.82 -16.92 13.90
N GLU A 262 -11.60 -15.85 14.05
CA GLU A 262 -12.93 -15.91 14.67
C GLU A 262 -14.05 -16.18 13.65
N ALA A 263 -13.80 -15.95 12.36
CA ALA A 263 -14.80 -16.07 11.30
C ALA A 263 -14.22 -16.72 10.02
N THR A 264 -15.10 -16.92 9.04
CA THR A 264 -14.71 -17.43 7.72
C THR A 264 -14.13 -16.32 6.85
N ALA A 265 -13.31 -16.69 5.86
CA ALA A 265 -12.75 -15.73 4.91
C ALA A 265 -13.83 -14.94 4.15
N SER A 266 -14.98 -15.56 3.86
CA SER A 266 -16.12 -14.89 3.22
C SER A 266 -16.67 -13.73 4.07
N VAL A 267 -16.74 -13.89 5.41
CA VAL A 267 -17.15 -12.82 6.33
C VAL A 267 -16.15 -11.67 6.30
N MET A 268 -14.87 -11.98 6.33
CA MET A 268 -13.82 -10.97 6.24
C MET A 268 -13.87 -10.18 4.92
N PHE A 269 -14.03 -10.84 3.78
CA PHE A 269 -14.20 -10.16 2.50
C PHE A 269 -15.47 -9.29 2.47
N ALA A 270 -16.57 -9.75 3.07
CA ALA A 270 -17.80 -8.96 3.20
C ALA A 270 -17.59 -7.70 4.06
N VAL A 271 -16.83 -7.80 5.16
CA VAL A 271 -16.45 -6.63 5.98
C VAL A 271 -15.63 -5.63 5.17
N LEU A 272 -14.68 -6.09 4.35
CA LEU A 272 -13.90 -5.22 3.46
C LEU A 272 -14.77 -4.53 2.41
N CYS A 273 -15.77 -5.23 1.86
CA CYS A 273 -16.78 -4.61 0.98
C CYS A 273 -17.53 -3.48 1.69
N VAL A 274 -17.96 -3.68 2.93
CA VAL A 274 -18.64 -2.63 3.71
C VAL A 274 -17.73 -1.41 3.91
N ILE A 275 -16.46 -1.62 4.24
CA ILE A 275 -15.46 -0.54 4.38
C ILE A 275 -15.30 0.24 3.06
N LEU A 276 -15.28 -0.44 1.91
CA LEU A 276 -15.24 0.22 0.59
C LEU A 276 -16.47 1.09 0.31
N VAL A 277 -17.67 0.67 0.74
CA VAL A 277 -18.88 1.50 0.61
C VAL A 277 -18.73 2.79 1.42
N PHE A 278 -18.26 2.69 2.66
CA PHE A 278 -17.99 3.87 3.48
C PHE A 278 -16.95 4.79 2.84
N SER A 279 -15.86 4.24 2.31
CA SER A 279 -14.84 5.00 1.58
C SER A 279 -15.45 5.80 0.43
N LEU A 280 -16.32 5.18 -0.38
CA LEU A 280 -17.00 5.88 -1.47
C LEU A 280 -17.91 7.01 -0.99
N ALA A 281 -18.62 6.82 0.12
CA ALA A 281 -19.45 7.86 0.73
C ALA A 281 -18.59 9.07 1.16
N PHE A 282 -17.43 8.84 1.77
CA PHE A 282 -16.49 9.91 2.12
C PHE A 282 -15.97 10.68 0.89
N TYR A 283 -15.59 9.98 -0.18
CA TYR A 283 -15.20 10.63 -1.43
C TYR A 283 -16.31 11.48 -2.05
N GLN A 284 -17.56 11.03 -1.96
CA GLN A 284 -18.71 11.80 -2.44
C GLN A 284 -18.96 13.06 -1.61
N MET A 285 -18.89 12.95 -0.28
CA MET A 285 -19.01 14.10 0.60
C MET A 285 -17.92 15.14 0.29
N GLU A 286 -16.66 14.71 0.19
CA GLU A 286 -15.54 15.60 -0.16
C GLU A 286 -15.76 16.31 -1.50
N TYR A 287 -16.15 15.56 -2.54
CA TYR A 287 -16.41 16.13 -3.87
C TYR A 287 -17.51 17.21 -3.83
N SER A 288 -18.60 16.95 -3.10
CA SER A 288 -19.72 17.89 -2.97
C SER A 288 -19.34 19.19 -2.25
N VAL A 289 -18.43 19.11 -1.26
CA VAL A 289 -17.91 20.29 -0.55
C VAL A 289 -17.01 21.09 -1.48
N SER A 290 -16.11 20.41 -2.20
CA SER A 290 -15.16 21.06 -3.11
C SER A 290 -15.82 21.79 -4.29
N GLU A 291 -16.96 21.30 -4.78
CA GLU A 291 -17.71 21.95 -5.88
C GLU A 291 -18.40 23.24 -5.42
N LYS A 292 -18.84 23.31 -4.16
CA LYS A 292 -19.44 24.51 -3.55
C LYS A 292 -18.40 25.62 -3.29
N THR A 293 -17.16 25.26 -2.98
CA THR A 293 -16.09 26.26 -2.74
C THR A 293 -15.58 26.89 -4.04
N GLU A 294 -15.71 26.22 -5.19
CA GLU A 294 -15.30 26.77 -6.51
C GLU A 294 -16.36 27.69 -7.14
N THR A 295 -17.54 27.82 -6.55
CA THR A 295 -18.67 28.63 -7.04
C THR A 295 -18.89 29.93 -6.25
N ILE A 296 -18.03 30.22 -5.27
CA ILE A 296 -18.00 31.46 -4.47
C ILE A 296 -16.73 32.23 -4.86
#